data_AF-A0A2X2DUW5-F1
#
_entry.id   AF-A0A2X2DUW5-F1
#
_cell.length_a   1.000
_cell.length_b   1.000
_cell.length_c   1.000
_cell.angle_alpha   90.00
_cell.angle_beta   90.00
_cell.angle_gamma   90.00
#
_symmetry.space_group_name_H-M   'P 1'
#
loop_
_entity.id
_entity.type
_entity.pdbx_description
1 polymer ?
#
loop_
_entity_poly.entity_id
_entity_poly.type
_entity_poly.pdbx_seq_one_letter_code
_entity_poly.pdbx_strand_id
1 'polypeptide(L)'
;MIYSAVNDELNKEYVIASRLDGASNISILWYTVLPNITPVLVSELTRAFSIAILDITALGFLNLGAQLPSPEWGAMLGDSLELIYAAPWTVLIPGATIMISVLLVNLLGDGLQRAINEGVE
;
A
#
# COMPACT_ATOMS: atom_id res chain seq x y z
N MET A 1 2.50 -13.00 4.43
CA MET A 1 3.37 -12.18 5.30
C MET A 1 2.64 -11.70 6.55
N ILE A 2 1.44 -11.12 6.46
CA ILE A 2 0.67 -10.72 7.67
C ILE A 2 0.38 -11.92 8.58
N TYR A 3 -0.06 -13.06 8.02
CA TYR A 3 -0.30 -14.28 8.79
C TYR A 3 0.95 -14.77 9.53
N SER A 4 2.12 -14.75 8.88
CA SER A 4 3.37 -15.16 9.53
C SER A 4 3.77 -14.19 10.65
N ALA A 5 3.65 -12.88 10.43
CA ALA A 5 3.93 -11.88 11.46
C ALA A 5 3.03 -12.05 12.70
N VAL A 6 1.74 -12.33 12.49
CA VAL A 6 0.80 -12.65 13.59
C VAL A 6 1.23 -13.92 14.31
N ASN A 7 1.54 -14.99 13.58
CA ASN A 7 1.96 -16.26 14.18
C ASN A 7 3.26 -16.11 14.99
N ASP A 8 4.23 -15.35 14.48
CA ASP A 8 5.50 -15.09 15.16
C ASP A 8 5.27 -14.30 16.45
N GLU A 9 4.40 -13.28 16.41
CA GLU A 9 4.02 -12.47 17.56
C GLU A 9 3.32 -13.31 18.64
N LEU A 10 2.44 -14.23 18.23
CA LEU A 10 1.70 -15.11 19.14
C LEU A 10 2.58 -16.12 19.90
N ASN A 11 3.77 -16.44 19.38
CA ASN A 11 4.71 -17.38 19.98
C ASN A 11 5.68 -16.73 20.98
N LYS A 12 5.60 -15.42 21.20
CA LYS A 12 6.48 -14.71 22.13
C LYS A 12 6.11 -15.00 23.60
N GLU A 13 7.12 -15.06 24.46
CA GLU A 13 6.98 -15.45 25.87
C GLU A 13 6.00 -14.59 26.67
N TYR A 14 5.94 -13.28 26.41
CA TYR A 14 4.97 -12.40 27.09
C TYR A 14 3.53 -12.64 26.67
N VAL A 15 3.28 -13.09 25.44
CA VAL A 15 1.93 -13.48 24.99
C VAL A 15 1.51 -14.75 25.70
N ILE A 16 2.44 -15.71 25.85
CA ILE A 16 2.20 -16.94 26.59
C ILE A 16 1.93 -16.62 28.08
N ALA A 17 2.74 -15.76 28.70
CA ALA A 17 2.51 -15.30 30.08
C ALA A 17 1.15 -14.62 30.25
N SER A 18 0.78 -13.72 29.33
CA SER A 18 -0.53 -13.04 29.34
C SER A 18 -1.71 -14.02 29.23
N ARG A 19 -1.56 -15.11 28.46
CA ARG A 19 -2.57 -16.18 28.41
C ARG A 19 -2.68 -16.92 29.74
N LEU A 20 -1.55 -17.20 30.40
CA LEU A 20 -1.53 -17.86 31.70
C LEU A 20 -2.18 -17.01 32.79
N ASP A 21 -2.09 -15.67 32.68
CA ASP A 21 -2.76 -14.71 33.55
C ASP A 21 -4.27 -14.56 33.26
N GLY A 22 -4.81 -15.31 32.29
CA GLY A 22 -6.24 -15.37 31.99
C GLY A 22 -6.73 -14.32 30.99
N ALA A 23 -5.83 -13.66 30.25
CA ALA A 23 -6.24 -12.72 29.21
C ALA A 23 -7.02 -13.42 28.08
N SER A 24 -8.13 -12.82 27.64
CA SER A 24 -8.91 -13.35 26.53
C SER A 24 -8.16 -13.23 25.20
N ASN A 25 -8.41 -14.15 24.26
CA ASN A 25 -7.78 -14.11 22.93
C ASN A 25 -8.03 -12.79 22.19
N ILE A 26 -9.19 -12.16 22.40
CA ILE A 26 -9.53 -10.86 21.81
C ILE A 26 -8.69 -9.76 22.44
N SER A 27 -8.49 -9.79 23.76
CA SER A 27 -7.62 -8.84 24.46
C SER A 27 -6.19 -8.93 23.96
N ILE A 28 -5.66 -10.16 23.84
CA ILE A 28 -4.30 -10.40 23.31
C ILE A 28 -4.19 -9.89 21.87
N LEU A 29 -5.20 -10.15 21.03
CA LEU A 29 -5.18 -9.68 19.65
C LEU A 29 -5.11 -8.15 19.58
N TRP A 30 -6.01 -7.44 20.28
CA TRP A 30 -6.12 -5.98 20.17
C TRP A 30 -5.05 -5.21 20.91
N TYR A 31 -4.62 -5.68 22.09
CA TYR A 31 -3.70 -4.92 22.95
C TYR A 31 -2.27 -5.40 22.86
N THR A 32 -2.03 -6.61 22.36
CA THR A 32 -0.68 -7.19 22.30
C THR A 32 -0.25 -7.41 20.86
N VAL A 33 -1.00 -8.16 20.06
CA VAL A 33 -0.55 -8.53 18.71
C VAL A 33 -0.67 -7.35 17.75
N LEU A 34 -1.86 -6.74 17.66
CA LEU A 34 -2.17 -5.70 16.69
C LEU A 34 -1.19 -4.50 16.76
N PRO A 35 -0.95 -3.87 17.93
CA PRO A 35 0.01 -2.76 18.02
C PRO A 35 1.43 -3.18 17.62
N ASN A 36 1.88 -4.39 18.02
CA ASN A 36 3.23 -4.87 17.71
C ASN A 36 3.44 -5.19 16.21
N ILE A 37 2.39 -5.62 15.49
CA ILE A 37 2.49 -5.88 14.04
C ILE A 37 2.11 -4.65 13.18
N THR A 38 1.65 -3.56 13.80
CA THR A 38 1.19 -2.36 13.07
C THR A 38 2.24 -1.82 12.08
N PRO A 39 3.55 -1.74 12.41
CA PRO A 39 4.58 -1.31 11.45
C PRO A 39 4.64 -2.18 10.19
N VAL A 40 4.58 -3.50 10.37
CA VAL A 40 4.59 -4.47 9.26
C VAL A 40 3.33 -4.29 8.43
N LEU A 41 2.18 -4.13 9.09
CA LEU A 41 0.89 -3.97 8.43
C LEU A 41 0.84 -2.71 7.56
N VAL A 42 1.37 -1.59 8.05
CA VAL A 42 1.48 -0.33 7.27
C VAL A 42 2.38 -0.49 6.05
N SER A 43 3.53 -1.17 6.18
CA SER A 43 4.43 -1.40 5.04
C SER A 43 3.78 -2.26 3.94
N GLU A 44 3.05 -3.31 4.34
CA GLU A 44 2.36 -4.20 3.41
C GLU A 44 1.19 -3.48 2.72
N LEU A 45 0.41 -2.69 3.45
CA LEU A 45 -0.66 -1.87 2.88
C LEU A 45 -0.11 -0.87 1.87
N THR A 46 0.98 -0.18 2.18
CA THR A 46 1.62 0.79 1.28
C THR A 46 2.03 0.15 -0.04
N ARG A 47 2.64 -1.04 0.04
CA ARG A 47 3.02 -1.83 -1.14
C ARG A 47 1.79 -2.25 -1.93
N ALA A 48 0.75 -2.75 -1.27
CA ALA A 48 -0.49 -3.16 -1.91
C ALA A 48 -1.17 -1.99 -2.64
N PHE A 49 -1.20 -0.79 -2.04
CA PHE A 49 -1.71 0.42 -2.69
C PHE A 49 -0.90 0.79 -3.93
N SER A 50 0.42 0.70 -3.85
CA SER A 50 1.30 0.99 -4.99
C SER A 50 1.02 0.05 -6.17
N ILE A 51 0.87 -1.24 -5.89
CA ILE A 51 0.51 -2.24 -6.90
C ILE A 51 -0.88 -1.94 -7.47
N ALA A 52 -1.86 -1.65 -6.62
CA ALA A 52 -3.22 -1.35 -7.06
C ALA A 52 -3.29 -0.13 -8.00
N ILE A 53 -2.50 0.93 -7.74
CA ILE A 53 -2.42 2.09 -8.64
C ILE A 53 -1.90 1.68 -10.02
N LEU A 54 -0.87 0.83 -10.06
CA LEU A 54 -0.31 0.33 -11.32
C LEU A 54 -1.30 -0.59 -12.04
N ASP A 55 -2.02 -1.46 -11.34
CA ASP A 55 -3.03 -2.34 -11.91
C ASP A 55 -4.20 -1.54 -12.50
N ILE A 56 -4.71 -0.54 -11.78
CA ILE A 56 -5.77 0.35 -12.27
C ILE A 56 -5.30 1.10 -13.52
N THR A 57 -4.08 1.63 -13.49
CA THR A 57 -3.47 2.31 -14.64
C THR A 57 -3.33 1.38 -15.83
N ALA A 58 -2.91 0.13 -15.61
CA ALA A 58 -2.76 -0.87 -16.67
C ALA A 58 -4.11 -1.24 -17.28
N LEU A 59 -5.15 -1.41 -16.45
CA LEU A 59 -6.52 -1.64 -16.94
C LEU A 59 -7.04 -0.44 -17.73
N GLY A 60 -6.79 0.78 -17.25
CA GLY A 60 -7.09 2.02 -17.95
C GLY A 60 -6.42 2.11 -19.32
N PHE A 61 -5.13 1.80 -19.39
CA PHE A 61 -4.36 1.74 -20.63
C PHE A 61 -4.91 0.71 -21.62
N LEU A 62 -5.47 -0.41 -21.13
CA LEU A 62 -6.15 -1.41 -21.96
C LEU A 62 -7.62 -1.03 -22.29
N ASN A 63 -8.04 0.17 -21.93
CA ASN A 63 -9.41 0.67 -22.08
C ASN A 63 -10.47 -0.18 -21.34
N LEU A 64 -10.03 -0.84 -20.26
CA LEU A 64 -10.86 -1.59 -19.30
C LEU A 64 -11.13 -0.78 -18.02
N GLY A 65 -10.67 0.48 -17.99
CA GLY A 65 -10.80 1.42 -16.88
C GLY A 65 -12.13 2.19 -16.88
N ALA A 66 -12.11 3.37 -16.25
CA ALA A 66 -13.29 4.24 -16.18
C ALA A 66 -13.68 4.74 -17.59
N GLN A 67 -14.98 4.68 -17.92
CA GLN A 67 -15.49 5.16 -19.21
C GLN A 67 -15.43 6.69 -19.29
N LEU A 68 -15.23 7.24 -20.49
CA LEU A 68 -15.42 8.67 -20.77
C LEU A 68 -16.76 9.15 -20.16
N PRO A 69 -16.85 10.37 -19.59
CA PRO A 69 -15.96 11.53 -19.72
C PRO A 69 -14.98 11.73 -18.56
N SER A 70 -14.84 10.76 -17.64
CA SER A 70 -13.93 10.93 -16.50
C SER A 70 -12.46 10.87 -16.95
N PRO A 71 -11.60 11.81 -16.54
CA PRO A 71 -10.19 11.74 -16.84
C PRO A 71 -9.55 10.56 -16.08
N GLU A 72 -8.95 9.64 -16.82
CA GLU A 72 -8.29 8.43 -16.30
C GLU A 72 -6.88 8.32 -16.90
N TRP A 73 -5.86 8.33 -16.04
CA TRP A 73 -4.46 8.52 -16.47
C TRP A 73 -3.93 7.35 -17.32
N GLY A 74 -4.40 6.13 -17.09
CA GLY A 74 -4.05 4.95 -17.89
C GLY A 74 -4.54 5.07 -19.32
N ALA A 75 -5.82 5.37 -19.52
CA ALA A 75 -6.42 5.59 -20.85
C ALA A 75 -5.76 6.77 -21.57
N MET A 76 -5.52 7.89 -20.86
CA MET A 76 -4.80 9.04 -21.43
C MET A 76 -3.40 8.67 -21.95
N LEU A 77 -2.70 7.75 -21.26
CA LEU A 77 -1.39 7.27 -21.69
C LEU A 77 -1.49 6.36 -22.92
N GLY A 78 -2.52 5.51 -22.98
CA GLY A 78 -2.84 4.65 -24.12
C GLY A 78 -3.14 5.44 -25.39
N ASP A 79 -4.07 6.39 -25.31
CA ASP A 79 -4.49 7.23 -26.43
C ASP A 79 -3.34 8.11 -26.96
N SER A 80 -2.41 8.49 -26.09
CA SER A 80 -1.28 9.36 -26.44
C SER A 80 -0.15 8.67 -27.19
N LEU A 81 -0.14 7.33 -27.26
CA LEU A 81 0.93 6.59 -27.95
C LEU A 81 1.01 6.89 -29.45
N GLU A 82 -0.12 7.16 -30.10
CA GLU A 82 -0.17 7.51 -31.53
C GLU A 82 0.51 8.86 -31.82
N LEU A 83 0.51 9.75 -30.82
CA LEU A 83 1.06 11.10 -30.90
C LEU A 83 2.50 11.20 -30.40
N ILE A 84 3.13 10.11 -29.97
CA ILE A 84 4.44 10.15 -29.28
C ILE A 84 5.54 10.84 -30.10
N TYR A 85 5.54 10.65 -31.42
CA TYR A 85 6.51 11.28 -32.33
C TYR A 85 6.21 12.75 -32.64
N ALA A 86 4.94 13.16 -32.54
CA ALA A 86 4.50 14.52 -32.84
C ALA A 86 4.46 15.41 -31.59
N ALA A 87 4.06 14.86 -30.46
CA ALA A 87 3.76 15.55 -29.22
C ALA A 87 4.13 14.67 -28.01
N PRO A 88 5.42 14.41 -27.74
CA PRO A 88 5.85 13.47 -26.69
C PRO A 88 5.38 13.84 -25.27
N TRP A 89 5.05 15.12 -25.03
CA TRP A 89 4.51 15.58 -23.75
C TRP A 89 3.16 14.95 -23.39
N THR A 90 2.37 14.48 -24.37
CA THR A 90 1.07 13.85 -24.12
C THR A 90 1.21 12.52 -23.38
N VAL A 91 2.32 11.79 -23.57
CA VAL A 91 2.65 10.56 -22.84
C VAL A 91 3.39 10.86 -21.53
N LEU A 92 4.30 11.84 -21.55
CA LEU A 92 5.11 12.21 -20.39
C LEU A 92 4.29 12.71 -19.20
N ILE A 93 3.25 13.52 -19.44
CA ILE A 93 2.44 14.11 -18.35
C ILE A 93 1.67 13.04 -17.55
N PRO A 94 0.86 12.17 -18.17
CA PRO A 94 0.19 11.08 -17.46
C PRO A 94 1.19 10.14 -16.79
N GLY A 95 2.26 9.76 -17.50
CA GLY A 95 3.28 8.86 -16.96
C GLY A 95 3.99 9.43 -15.73
N ALA A 96 4.35 10.72 -15.76
CA ALA A 96 4.93 11.41 -14.61
C ALA A 96 3.93 11.51 -13.44
N THR A 97 2.66 11.74 -13.72
CA THR A 97 1.62 11.84 -12.68
C THR A 97 1.43 10.51 -11.95
N ILE A 98 1.39 9.40 -12.68
CA ILE A 98 1.34 8.05 -12.10
C ILE A 98 2.61 7.77 -11.28
N MET A 99 3.79 8.05 -11.83
CA MET A 99 5.06 7.87 -11.15
C MET A 99 5.13 8.65 -9.83
N ILE A 100 4.79 9.94 -9.85
CA ILE A 100 4.77 10.80 -8.66
C ILE A 100 3.76 10.27 -7.64
N SER A 101 2.58 9.82 -8.07
CA SER A 101 1.57 9.27 -7.17
C SER A 101 2.07 8.03 -6.43
N VAL A 102 2.69 7.10 -7.15
CA VAL A 102 3.29 5.90 -6.55
C VAL A 102 4.41 6.28 -5.59
N LEU A 103 5.30 7.20 -5.99
CA LEU A 103 6.38 7.67 -5.12
C LEU A 103 5.86 8.31 -3.83
N LEU A 104 4.85 9.19 -3.93
CA LEU A 104 4.24 9.83 -2.76
C LEU A 104 3.64 8.78 -1.81
N VAL A 105 2.92 7.79 -2.33
CA VAL A 105 2.37 6.71 -1.51
C VAL A 105 3.46 5.93 -0.80
N ASN A 106 4.53 5.54 -1.51
CA ASN A 106 5.65 4.80 -0.90
C ASN A 106 6.35 5.63 0.18
N LEU A 107 6.67 6.89 -0.09
CA LEU A 107 7.33 7.78 0.87
C LEU A 107 6.46 8.05 2.09
N LEU A 108 5.16 8.24 1.91
CA LEU A 108 4.20 8.41 3.01
C LEU A 108 4.12 7.15 3.86
N GLY A 109 4.09 5.97 3.25
CA GLY A 109 4.10 4.70 3.96
C GLY A 109 5.37 4.47 4.76
N ASP A 110 6.54 4.76 4.16
CA ASP A 110 7.83 4.70 4.84
C ASP A 110 7.89 5.69 6.03
N GLY A 111 7.36 6.91 5.84
CA GLY A 111 7.28 7.91 6.91
C GLY A 111 6.37 7.48 8.04
N LEU A 112 5.19 6.93 7.73
CA LEU A 112 4.25 6.41 8.72
C LEU A 112 4.85 5.23 9.48
N GLN A 113 5.52 4.31 8.79
CA GLN A 113 6.21 3.19 9.42
C GLN A 113 7.26 3.65 10.42
N ARG A 114 8.07 4.66 10.05
CA ARG A 114 9.08 5.24 10.96
C ARG A 114 8.44 5.89 12.18
N ALA A 115 7.39 6.71 11.99
CA ALA A 115 6.69 7.36 13.09
C ALA A 115 6.06 6.37 14.08
N ILE A 116 5.53 5.24 13.57
CA ILE A 116 4.99 4.18 14.43
C ILE A 116 6.11 3.48 15.19
N ASN A 117 7.24 3.19 14.55
CA ASN A 117 8.38 2.58 15.23
C ASN A 117 8.96 3.49 16.32
N GLU A 118 9.11 4.79 16.05
CA GLU A 118 9.62 5.78 17.01
C GLU A 118 8.68 5.98 18.21
N GLY A 119 7.36 5.84 18.02
CA GLY A 119 6.38 5.92 19.12
C GLY A 119 6.30 4.68 20.01
N VAL A 120 7.01 3.60 19.65
CA VAL A 120 7.06 2.33 20.40
C VAL A 120 8.31 2.24 21.28
N GLU A 121 9.35 3.07 21.04
CA GLU A 121 10.54 3.23 21.90
C GLU A 121 10.31 4.22 23.06
#